data_AF-A0A015J641-F1
#
_entry.id   AF-A0A015J641-F1
#
_cell.length_a   1.000
_cell.length_b   1.000
_cell.length_c   1.000
_cell.angle_alpha   90.00
_cell.angle_beta   90.00
_cell.angle_gamma   90.00
#
_symmetry.space_group_name_H-M   'P 1'
#
loop_
_entity.id
_entity.type
_entity.pdbx_description
1 polymer ?
#
loop_
_entity_poly.entity_id
_entity_poly.type
_entity_poly.pdbx_seq_one_letter_code
_entity_poly.pdbx_strand_id
1 'polypeptide(L)' 'MDNVSSSIYDSLMNPPTLDEWLSTVSSTPNGKASGPSMITYKMLKHLGTRTSALLLNLIQACLSKADIPTYGDKQ' A
#
# COMPACT_ATOMS: atom_id res chain seq x y z
N MET A 1 -15.70 -2.38 -29.72
CA MET A 1 -14.48 -2.58 -28.93
C MET A 1 -14.31 -1.31 -28.16
N ASP A 2 -14.76 -1.30 -26.90
CA ASP A 2 -14.86 -0.08 -26.13
C ASP A 2 -13.45 0.41 -25.80
N ASN A 3 -13.08 1.56 -26.37
CA ASN A 3 -11.81 2.21 -26.12
C ASN A 3 -11.90 2.85 -24.73
N VAL A 4 -11.47 2.11 -23.71
CA VAL A 4 -11.34 2.65 -22.36
C VAL A 4 -10.29 3.74 -22.39
N SER A 5 -10.68 4.96 -22.04
CA SER A 5 -9.77 6.10 -22.00
C SER A 5 -8.63 5.86 -21.00
N SER A 6 -7.39 6.10 -21.40
CA SER A 6 -6.23 5.99 -20.50
C SER A 6 -6.30 6.91 -19.28
N SER A 7 -7.12 7.97 -19.33
CA SER A 7 -7.29 8.92 -18.23
C SER A 7 -7.81 8.29 -16.94
N ILE A 8 -8.37 7.08 -16.98
CA ILE A 8 -8.75 6.35 -15.75
C ILE A 8 -7.54 5.98 -14.87
N TYR A 9 -6.33 5.98 -15.46
CA TYR A 9 -5.09 5.64 -14.77
C TYR A 9 -4.30 6.88 -14.31
N ASP A 10 -4.73 8.10 -14.64
CA ASP A 10 -4.01 9.33 -14.31
C ASP A 10 -3.76 9.47 -12.79
N SER A 11 -4.69 8.95 -11.99
CA SER A 11 -4.60 8.97 -10.52
C SER A 11 -3.97 7.72 -9.91
N LEU A 12 -3.56 6.73 -10.71
CA LEU A 12 -3.12 5.42 -10.21
C LEU A 12 -1.88 5.52 -9.31
N MET A 13 -0.97 6.44 -9.62
CA MET A 13 0.26 6.68 -8.86
C MET A 13 0.14 7.81 -7.84
N ASN A 14 -1.06 8.37 -7.64
CA ASN A 14 -1.25 9.39 -6.63
C ASN A 14 -1.00 8.79 -5.24
N PRO A 15 -0.20 9.47 -4.39
CA PRO A 15 0.04 9.01 -3.04
C PRO A 15 -1.28 8.97 -2.25
N PRO A 16 -1.55 7.92 -1.46
CA PRO A 16 -2.76 7.83 -0.65
C PRO A 16 -2.75 8.88 0.46
N THR A 17 -3.93 9.36 0.83
CA THR A 17 -4.14 10.20 2.01
C THR A 17 -4.11 9.37 3.30
N LEU A 18 -4.02 10.06 4.45
CA LEU A 18 -4.06 9.38 5.76
C LEU A 18 -5.39 8.64 5.99
N ASP A 19 -6.51 9.22 5.57
CA ASP A 19 -7.83 8.60 5.74
C ASP A 19 -7.97 7.32 4.90
N GLU A 20 -7.59 7.38 3.62
CA GLU A 20 -7.57 6.21 2.72
C GLU A 20 -6.67 5.11 3.26
N TRP A 21 -5.50 5.46 3.79
CA TRP A 21 -4.60 4.52 4.42
C TRP A 21 -5.22 3.83 5.64
N LEU A 22 -5.78 4.60 6.56
CA LEU A 22 -6.42 4.06 7.78
C LEU A 22 -7.61 3.17 7.43
N SER A 23 -8.47 3.62 6.51
CA SER A 23 -9.62 2.85 6.00
C SER A 23 -9.16 1.53 5.36
N THR A 24 -8.14 1.58 4.50
CA THR A 24 -7.56 0.40 3.85
C THR A 24 -7.01 -0.58 4.88
N VAL A 25 -6.15 -0.14 5.80
CA VAL A 25 -5.57 -1.01 6.84
C VAL A 25 -6.67 -1.64 7.70
N SER A 26 -7.69 -0.87 8.07
CA SER A 26 -8.80 -1.38 8.91
C SER A 26 -9.61 -2.50 8.24
N SER A 27 -9.81 -2.39 6.92
CA SER A 27 -10.62 -3.33 6.12
C SER A 27 -9.88 -4.62 5.73
N THR A 28 -8.56 -4.68 5.94
CA THR A 28 -7.78 -5.90 5.61
C THR A 28 -8.31 -7.13 6.37
N PRO A 29 -8.40 -8.32 5.75
CA PRO A 29 -8.93 -9.49 6.44
C PRO A 29 -7.94 -10.02 7.48
N ASN A 30 -8.44 -10.29 8.69
CA ASN A 30 -7.68 -10.96 9.75
C ASN A 30 -7.48 -12.43 9.38
N GLY A 31 -6.32 -13.01 9.72
CA GLY A 31 -6.06 -14.45 9.54
C GLY A 31 -5.53 -14.85 8.16
N LYS A 32 -5.19 -13.90 7.28
CA LYS A 32 -4.36 -14.20 6.11
C LYS A 32 -2.94 -14.56 6.54
N ALA A 33 -2.32 -15.49 5.81
CA ALA A 33 -0.93 -15.85 6.00
C ALA A 33 -0.05 -14.61 5.88
N SER A 34 0.90 -14.46 6.80
CA SER A 34 1.93 -13.45 6.63
C SER A 34 2.77 -13.80 5.40
N GLY A 35 3.12 -12.78 4.61
CA GLY A 35 4.17 -12.91 3.61
C GLY A 35 5.55 -13.11 4.24
N PRO A 36 6.63 -13.13 3.42
CA PRO A 36 8.02 -13.36 3.87
C PRO A 36 8.51 -12.39 4.94
N SER A 37 7.90 -11.21 5.06
CA SER A 37 8.23 -10.22 6.09
C SER A 37 7.79 -10.62 7.50
N MET A 38 6.95 -11.65 7.64
CA MET A 38 6.32 -12.04 8.92
C MET A 38 5.39 -10.96 9.53
N ILE A 39 5.11 -9.87 8.80
CA ILE A 39 4.19 -8.80 9.21
C ILE A 39 2.75 -9.16 8.84
N THR A 40 1.90 -9.37 9.83
CA THR A 40 0.48 -9.66 9.62
C THR A 40 -0.37 -8.40 9.48
N TYR A 41 -1.51 -8.51 8.80
CA TYR A 41 -2.54 -7.45 8.80
C TYR A 41 -3.01 -7.08 10.19
N LYS A 42 -3.06 -8.05 11.11
CA LYS A 42 -3.38 -7.79 12.51
C LYS A 42 -2.38 -6.82 13.13
N MET A 43 -1.08 -6.98 12.86
CA MET A 43 -0.05 -6.05 13.35
C MET A 43 -0.23 -4.65 12.76
N LEU A 44 -0.51 -4.55 11.45
CA LEU A 44 -0.76 -3.26 10.79
C LEU A 44 -1.97 -2.51 11.40
N LYS A 45 -3.06 -3.22 11.69
CA LYS A 45 -4.26 -2.65 12.31
C LYS A 45 -4.05 -2.12 13.73
N HIS A 46 -3.09 -2.67 14.46
CA HIS A 46 -2.79 -2.29 15.84
C HIS A 46 -1.59 -1.34 15.93
N LEU A 47 -1.09 -0.82 14.80
CA LEU A 47 -0.04 0.19 14.82
C LEU A 47 -0.55 1.47 15.48
N GLY A 48 0.29 2.06 16.32
CA GLY A 48 0.06 3.40 16.83
C GLY A 48 0.07 4.44 15.70
N THR A 49 -0.59 5.57 15.91
CA THR A 49 -0.74 6.66 14.92
C THR A 49 0.60 7.12 14.35
N ARG A 50 1.64 7.26 15.19
CA ARG A 50 3.00 7.64 14.76
C ARG A 50 3.62 6.65 13.78
N THR A 51 3.57 5.36 14.10
CA THR A 51 4.16 4.31 13.23
C THR A 51 3.35 4.16 11.95
N SER A 52 2.03 4.27 12.04
CA SER A 52 1.12 4.29 10.88
C SER A 52 1.46 5.44 9.93
N ALA A 53 1.71 6.64 10.46
CA ALA A 53 2.12 7.80 9.66
C ALA A 53 3.50 7.63 9.01
N LEU A 54 4.47 7.01 9.70
CA LEU A 54 5.78 6.73 9.12
C LEU A 54 5.69 5.70 7.97
N LEU A 55 4.87 4.67 8.13
CA LEU A 55 4.62 3.68 7.08
C LEU A 55 3.91 4.31 5.87
N LEU A 56 2.94 5.20 6.12
CA LEU A 56 2.31 5.99 5.07
C LEU A 56 3.34 6.83 4.30
N ASN A 57 4.21 7.57 5.01
CA ASN A 57 5.27 8.36 4.38
C ASN A 57 6.18 7.50 3.50
N LEU A 58 6.51 6.28 3.93
CA LEU A 58 7.30 5.33 3.13
C LEU A 58 6.56 4.93 1.85
N ILE A 59 5.28 4.56 1.95
CA ILE A 59 4.45 4.18 0.79
C ILE A 59 4.33 5.34 -0.19
N GLN A 60 4.06 6.54 0.30
CA GLN A 60 3.98 7.75 -0.51
C GLN A 60 5.33 8.03 -1.21
N ALA A 61 6.45 7.83 -0.52
CA ALA A 61 7.77 7.98 -1.11
C ALA A 61 8.04 6.96 -2.23
N CYS A 62 7.64 5.68 -2.06
CA CYS A 62 7.76 4.66 -3.10
C CYS A 62 6.93 5.01 -4.35
N LEU A 63 5.66 5.39 -4.16
CA LEU A 63 4.77 5.75 -5.26
C LEU A 63 5.25 7.00 -6.01
N SER A 64 5.74 8.01 -5.29
CA SER A 64 6.29 9.23 -5.90
C SER A 64 7.53 8.97 -6.76
N LYS A 65 8.31 7.93 -6.44
CA LYS A 65 9.51 7.55 -7.19
C LYS A 65 9.24 6.49 -8.27
N ALA A 66 8.01 5.98 -8.35
CA ALA A 66 7.67 4.77 -9.09
C ALA A 66 8.61 3.58 -8.76
N ASP A 67 9.22 3.60 -7.57
CA ASP A 67 10.13 2.58 -7.07
C ASP A 67 9.29 1.53 -6.34
N ILE A 68 8.65 0.69 -7.15
CA ILE A 68 7.85 -0.43 -6.66
C ILE A 68 8.83 -1.54 -6.31
N PRO A 69 8.87 -1.99 -5.03
CA PRO A 69 9.78 -3.06 -4.65
C PRO A 69 9.49 -4.30 -5.48
N THR A 70 10.42 -4.65 -6.36
CA THR A 70 10.35 -5.88 -7.14
C THR A 70 10.62 -7.05 -6.21
N TYR A 71 9.83 -8.13 -6.34
CA TYR A 71 10.21 -9.39 -5.73
C TYR A 71 11.47 -9.83 -6.49
N GLY A 72 12.62 -9.83 -5.81
CA GLY A 72 13.95 -9.85 -6.41
C GLY A 72 14.08 -10.76 -7.63
N ASP A 73 14.85 -10.29 -8.62
CA ASP A 73 15.25 -11.03 -9.80
C ASP A 73 15.61 -12.47 -9.42
N LYS A 74 14.72 -13.40 -9.74
CA LYS A 74 15.07 -14.82 -9.73
C LYS A 74 16.01 -15.03 -10.92
N GLN A 75 17.31 -15.10 -10.63
CA GLN A 75 18.23 -15.91 -11.44
C GLN A 75 17.88 -17.38 -11.31
#